data_AF-A0AAN0NER3-F1
#
_entry.id   AF-A0AAN0NER3-F1
#
_cell.length_a   1.000
_cell.length_b   1.000
_cell.length_c   1.000
_cell.angle_alpha   90.00
_cell.angle_beta   90.00
_cell.angle_gamma   90.00
#
_symmetry.space_group_name_H-M   'P 1'
#
loop_
_entity.id
_entity.type
_entity.pdbx_description
1 polymer ?
#
loop_
_entity_poly.entity_id
_entity_poly.type
_entity_poly.pdbx_seq_one_letter_code
_entity_poly.pdbx_strand_id
1 'polypeptide(L)'
;MYKDEVTETPVMTPEINADALHDTLVAPMDGRSVALSTVNDAMFSQEILGQGVGIIPSSNEVYAPVAGVISAAFETKHAIGITDDAGVEILIHVGIDTVQMGGSGFAYHVEKDARIEKGDHLMSLSIEAIQEHGYDPTTMMVITNSDKFRRYPCYNRS
;
A
#
# COMPACT_ATOMS: atom_id res chain seq x y z
N MET A 1 57.47 23.07 -3.23
CA MET A 1 57.40 21.67 -3.73
C MET A 1 57.33 20.81 -2.48
N TYR A 2 56.25 20.16 -2.06
CA TYR A 2 55.07 19.61 -2.74
C TYR A 2 53.77 20.14 -2.12
N LYS A 3 52.73 20.25 -2.96
CA LYS A 3 51.32 20.35 -2.57
C LYS A 3 50.82 18.92 -2.49
N ASP A 4 50.16 18.54 -1.40
CA ASP A 4 49.27 17.38 -1.40
C ASP A 4 47.84 17.91 -1.32
N GLU A 5 47.18 17.85 -2.46
CA GLU A 5 45.75 18.09 -2.64
C GLU A 5 44.99 16.90 -2.06
N VAL A 6 44.16 17.15 -1.05
CA VAL A 6 43.16 16.19 -0.60
C VAL A 6 41.97 16.34 -1.54
N THR A 7 41.83 15.39 -2.47
CA THR A 7 40.64 15.28 -3.31
C THR A 7 39.46 14.82 -2.45
N GLU A 8 38.59 15.76 -2.08
CA GLU A 8 37.26 15.44 -1.58
C GLU A 8 36.43 14.89 -2.74
N THR A 9 36.18 13.58 -2.72
CA THR A 9 35.13 12.97 -3.55
C THR A 9 33.78 13.55 -3.13
N PRO A 10 32.95 14.06 -4.06
CA PRO A 10 31.61 14.51 -3.70
C PRO A 10 30.79 13.30 -3.25
N VAL A 11 30.37 13.32 -1.98
CA VAL A 11 29.36 12.39 -1.46
C VAL A 11 28.06 12.75 -2.14
N MET A 12 27.65 11.93 -3.10
CA MET A 12 26.32 11.97 -3.72
C MET A 12 25.28 11.65 -2.63
N THR A 13 24.77 12.67 -1.96
CA THR A 13 23.42 12.61 -1.39
C THR A 13 22.45 12.44 -2.55
N PRO A 14 21.51 11.48 -2.52
CA PRO A 14 20.45 11.45 -3.52
C PRO A 14 19.61 12.71 -3.32
N GLU A 15 19.80 13.69 -4.20
CA GLU A 15 18.86 14.79 -4.38
C GLU A 15 17.56 14.17 -4.90
N ILE A 16 16.60 13.98 -3.99
CA ILE A 16 15.22 13.64 -4.33
C ILE A 16 14.70 14.74 -5.25
N ASN A 17 14.69 14.45 -6.54
CA ASN A 17 14.19 15.33 -7.57
C ASN A 17 12.68 15.46 -7.37
N ALA A 18 12.25 16.55 -6.74
CA ALA A 18 10.85 16.82 -6.40
C ALA A 18 9.92 16.97 -7.62
N ASP A 19 10.48 16.83 -8.83
CA ASP A 19 9.82 16.90 -10.13
C ASP A 19 9.69 15.52 -10.81
N ALA A 20 10.08 14.43 -10.14
CA ALA A 20 9.69 13.08 -10.54
C ALA A 20 8.17 12.94 -10.30
N LEU A 21 7.42 13.28 -11.36
CA LEU A 21 5.97 13.26 -11.47
C LEU A 21 5.30 12.21 -10.57
N HIS A 22 4.38 12.69 -9.73
CA HIS A 22 3.38 11.91 -9.01
C HIS A 22 2.84 10.74 -9.82
N ASP A 23 3.35 9.54 -9.61
CA ASP A 23 2.67 8.37 -10.13
C ASP A 23 1.36 8.25 -9.36
N THR A 24 0.25 8.40 -10.09
CA THR A 24 -1.08 8.37 -9.47
C THR A 24 -1.35 6.95 -9.01
N LEU A 25 -1.55 6.76 -7.71
CA LEU A 25 -2.01 5.48 -7.17
C LEU A 25 -3.34 5.11 -7.80
N VAL A 26 -3.46 3.88 -8.30
CA VAL A 26 -4.76 3.33 -8.71
C VAL A 26 -5.39 2.56 -7.58
N ALA A 27 -6.71 2.39 -7.64
CA ALA A 27 -7.40 1.52 -6.69
C ALA A 27 -6.82 0.10 -6.77
N PRO A 28 -6.54 -0.55 -5.63
CA PRO A 28 -5.97 -1.90 -5.60
C PRO A 28 -7.01 -2.97 -5.91
N MET A 29 -8.30 -2.63 -5.96
CA MET A 29 -9.36 -3.58 -6.30
C MET A 29 -10.63 -2.86 -6.77
N ASP A 30 -11.51 -3.59 -7.45
CA ASP A 30 -12.83 -3.09 -7.83
C ASP A 30 -13.73 -2.97 -6.60
N GLY A 31 -14.45 -1.86 -6.52
CA GLY A 31 -15.37 -1.60 -5.42
C GLY A 31 -15.79 -0.14 -5.35
N ARG A 32 -16.43 0.21 -4.23
CA ARG A 32 -16.86 1.58 -3.95
C ARG A 32 -15.94 2.23 -2.93
N SER A 33 -15.29 3.32 -3.30
CA SER A 33 -14.49 4.12 -2.35
C SER A 33 -15.35 4.72 -1.24
N VAL A 34 -14.81 4.72 -0.03
CA VAL A 34 -15.34 5.38 1.16
C VAL A 34 -14.23 6.17 1.85
N ALA A 35 -14.60 7.21 2.58
CA ALA A 35 -13.64 7.95 3.38
C ALA A 35 -13.13 7.07 4.53
N LEU A 36 -11.83 7.12 4.85
CA LEU A 36 -11.28 6.39 5.99
C LEU A 36 -12.02 6.71 7.29
N SER A 37 -12.46 7.96 7.48
CA SER A 37 -13.26 8.38 8.65
C SER A 37 -14.59 7.65 8.83
N THR A 38 -15.06 6.91 7.82
CA THR A 38 -16.27 6.08 7.87
C THR A 38 -15.99 4.59 8.12
N VAL A 39 -14.71 4.19 8.13
CA VAL A 39 -14.28 2.82 8.44
C VAL A 39 -14.39 2.58 9.94
N ASN A 40 -14.92 1.41 10.35
CA ASN A 40 -15.14 1.06 11.75
C ASN A 40 -13.87 0.55 12.46
N ASP A 41 -12.74 1.25 12.28
CA ASP A 41 -11.47 0.95 12.91
C ASP A 41 -10.73 2.26 13.20
N ALA A 42 -10.30 2.46 14.45
CA ALA A 42 -9.67 3.71 14.89
C ALA A 42 -8.28 3.93 14.26
N MET A 43 -7.52 2.87 13.98
CA MET A 43 -6.19 2.96 13.37
C MET A 43 -6.26 3.56 11.96
N PHE A 44 -7.34 3.26 11.24
CA PHE A 44 -7.59 3.76 9.88
C PHE A 44 -8.41 5.05 9.88
N SER A 45 -9.51 5.11 10.64
CA SER A 45 -10.43 6.26 10.62
C SER A 45 -9.86 7.55 11.20
N GLN A 46 -8.84 7.44 12.06
CA GLN A 46 -8.11 8.58 12.60
C GLN A 46 -6.78 8.83 11.85
N GLU A 47 -6.54 8.15 10.73
CA GLU A 47 -5.32 8.25 9.91
C GLU A 47 -4.03 7.99 10.72
N ILE A 48 -4.10 7.20 11.81
CA ILE A 48 -2.95 6.91 12.69
C ILE A 48 -1.88 6.15 11.92
N LEU A 49 -2.28 5.22 11.05
CA LEU A 49 -1.37 4.49 10.18
C LEU A 49 -0.94 5.28 8.93
N GLY A 50 -1.54 6.43 8.68
CA GLY A 50 -1.31 7.25 7.48
C GLY A 50 -2.59 7.61 6.73
N GLN A 51 -2.43 8.48 5.73
CA GLN A 51 -3.54 8.94 4.89
C GLN A 51 -3.88 7.92 3.81
N GLY A 52 -5.16 7.86 3.41
CA GLY A 52 -5.57 6.91 2.39
C GLY A 52 -7.07 6.88 2.12
N VAL A 53 -7.53 5.72 1.65
CA VAL A 53 -8.92 5.48 1.24
C VAL A 53 -9.38 4.09 1.66
N GLY A 54 -10.66 3.98 2.04
CA GLY A 54 -11.32 2.69 2.22
C GLY A 54 -12.08 2.28 0.96
N ILE A 55 -12.20 0.99 0.69
CA ILE A 55 -12.86 0.45 -0.50
C ILE A 55 -13.77 -0.69 -0.04
N ILE A 56 -15.08 -0.54 -0.27
CA ILE A 56 -16.02 -1.65 -0.10
C ILE A 56 -15.91 -2.52 -1.35
N PRO A 57 -15.38 -3.74 -1.25
CA PRO A 57 -14.97 -4.51 -2.40
C PRO A 57 -16.17 -5.10 -3.17
N SER A 58 -16.02 -5.20 -4.48
CA SER A 58 -16.92 -5.96 -5.37
C SER A 58 -16.20 -7.06 -6.15
N SER A 59 -14.90 -7.23 -5.93
CA SER A 59 -14.05 -8.26 -6.52
C SER A 59 -13.22 -8.94 -5.44
N ASN A 60 -12.87 -10.20 -5.70
CA ASN A 60 -12.02 -11.03 -4.84
C ASN A 60 -10.53 -10.89 -5.16
N GLU A 61 -10.16 -10.03 -6.12
CA GLU A 61 -8.78 -9.89 -6.58
C GLU A 61 -8.21 -8.52 -6.21
N VAL A 62 -6.96 -8.51 -5.76
CA VAL A 62 -6.22 -7.31 -5.36
C VAL A 62 -4.98 -7.17 -6.24
N TYR A 63 -4.80 -5.97 -6.79
CA TYR A 63 -3.77 -5.62 -7.76
C TYR A 63 -2.85 -4.52 -7.24
N ALA A 64 -1.67 -4.43 -7.83
CA ALA A 64 -0.67 -3.42 -7.54
C ALA A 64 -1.15 -2.00 -7.90
N PRO A 65 -1.23 -1.07 -6.94
CA PRO A 65 -1.64 0.31 -7.19
C PRO A 65 -0.55 1.14 -7.89
N VAL A 66 0.70 0.67 -7.82
CA VAL A 66 1.91 1.31 -8.35
C VAL A 66 2.99 0.25 -8.61
N ALA A 67 3.98 0.57 -9.44
CA ALA A 67 5.18 -0.23 -9.56
C ALA A 67 6.08 -0.05 -8.33
N GLY A 68 6.81 -1.09 -7.93
CA GLY A 68 7.64 -1.04 -6.72
C GLY A 68 8.13 -2.41 -6.29
N VAL A 69 8.35 -2.55 -4.98
CA VAL A 69 8.80 -3.78 -4.33
C VAL A 69 7.85 -4.15 -3.20
N ILE A 70 7.54 -5.44 -3.05
CA ILE A 70 6.80 -5.96 -1.90
C ILE A 70 7.67 -5.86 -0.64
N SER A 71 7.46 -4.82 0.15
CA SER A 71 8.25 -4.53 1.35
C SER A 71 7.78 -5.30 2.58
N ALA A 72 6.50 -5.69 2.62
CA ALA A 72 5.95 -6.51 3.70
C ALA A 72 4.92 -7.52 3.18
N ALA A 73 5.03 -8.76 3.66
CA ALA A 73 4.06 -9.82 3.48
C ALA A 73 3.77 -10.44 4.85
N PHE A 74 2.50 -10.51 5.24
CA PHE A 74 2.08 -10.93 6.57
C PHE A 74 1.73 -12.42 6.58
N GLU A 75 1.99 -13.12 7.68
CA GLU A 75 1.75 -14.58 7.78
C GLU A 75 0.30 -14.98 7.51
N THR A 76 -0.65 -14.18 8.00
CA THR A 76 -2.09 -14.39 7.79
C THR A 76 -2.61 -13.81 6.48
N LYS A 77 -1.73 -13.29 5.62
CA LYS A 77 -1.99 -12.86 4.24
C LYS A 77 -3.08 -11.79 4.03
N HIS A 78 -3.58 -11.16 5.09
CA HIS A 78 -4.66 -10.18 5.04
C HIS A 78 -4.21 -8.77 4.61
N ALA A 79 -2.92 -8.48 4.62
CA ALA A 79 -2.40 -7.16 4.27
C ALA A 79 -1.12 -7.29 3.43
N ILE A 80 -0.77 -6.31 2.60
CA ILE A 80 0.48 -6.32 1.84
C ILE A 80 1.09 -4.92 1.81
N GLY A 81 2.40 -4.84 2.04
CA GLY A 81 3.16 -3.60 2.00
C GLY A 81 3.95 -3.49 0.70
N ILE A 82 3.92 -2.30 0.09
CA ILE A 82 4.59 -1.96 -1.15
C ILE A 82 5.42 -0.70 -0.91
N THR A 83 6.65 -0.69 -1.40
CA THR A 83 7.45 0.54 -1.46
C THR A 83 7.75 0.85 -2.92
N ASP A 84 7.35 2.02 -3.39
CA ASP A 84 7.63 2.45 -4.76
C ASP A 84 9.08 2.96 -4.91
N ASP A 85 9.49 3.25 -6.15
CA ASP A 85 10.84 3.74 -6.44
C ASP A 85 11.11 5.16 -5.90
N ALA A 86 10.06 5.92 -5.56
CA ALA A 86 10.15 7.23 -4.93
C ALA A 86 10.23 7.14 -3.40
N GLY A 87 10.11 5.94 -2.82
CA GLY A 87 10.14 5.69 -1.38
C GLY A 87 8.79 5.90 -0.68
N VAL A 88 7.69 6.01 -1.42
CA VAL A 88 6.33 6.00 -0.87
C VAL A 88 6.03 4.60 -0.36
N GLU A 89 5.62 4.50 0.90
CA GLU A 89 5.23 3.24 1.53
C GLU A 89 3.71 3.11 1.53
N ILE A 90 3.20 2.07 0.91
CA ILE A 90 1.77 1.80 0.74
C ILE A 90 1.44 0.51 1.46
N LEU A 91 0.38 0.52 2.26
CA LEU A 91 -0.19 -0.65 2.91
C LEU A 91 -1.60 -0.87 2.36
N ILE A 92 -1.85 -2.06 1.83
CA ILE A 92 -3.19 -2.54 1.50
C ILE A 92 -3.59 -3.52 2.60
N HIS A 93 -4.65 -3.23 3.34
CA HIS A 93 -5.17 -4.07 4.42
C HIS A 93 -6.60 -4.50 4.10
N VAL A 94 -6.81 -5.80 3.90
CA VAL A 94 -8.10 -6.35 3.47
C VAL A 94 -8.97 -6.69 4.68
N GLY A 95 -10.09 -5.98 4.81
CA GLY A 95 -11.06 -6.16 5.89
C GLY A 95 -10.59 -5.66 7.26
N ILE A 96 -11.51 -5.60 8.21
CA ILE A 96 -11.27 -5.19 9.60
C ILE A 96 -11.17 -6.44 10.47
N ASP A 97 -10.14 -6.51 11.33
CA ASP A 97 -9.84 -7.64 12.22
C ASP A 97 -9.62 -9.01 11.53
N THR A 98 -9.49 -9.04 10.20
CA THR A 98 -9.31 -10.26 9.38
C THR A 98 -8.02 -11.02 9.67
N VAL A 99 -7.05 -10.40 10.35
CA VAL A 99 -5.89 -11.10 10.93
C VAL A 99 -6.32 -12.31 11.79
N GLN A 100 -7.49 -12.22 12.44
CA GLN A 100 -8.05 -13.28 13.29
C GLN A 100 -8.51 -14.51 12.48
N MET A 101 -8.68 -14.40 11.16
CA MET A 101 -9.01 -15.53 10.28
C MET A 101 -7.82 -16.46 10.04
N GLY A 102 -6.61 -16.13 10.53
CA GLY A 102 -5.45 -17.02 10.49
C GLY A 102 -4.98 -17.38 9.07
N GLY A 103 -5.28 -16.53 8.08
CA GLY A 103 -4.99 -16.79 6.66
C GLY A 103 -6.06 -17.58 5.91
N SER A 104 -7.15 -17.98 6.57
CA SER A 104 -8.30 -18.56 5.88
C SER A 104 -8.94 -17.54 4.95
N GLY A 105 -9.21 -17.93 3.71
CA GLY A 105 -9.84 -17.04 2.72
C GLY A 105 -8.88 -16.06 2.03
N PHE A 106 -7.57 -16.19 2.21
CA PHE A 106 -6.55 -15.32 1.58
C PHE A 106 -5.45 -16.12 0.87
N ALA A 107 -5.00 -15.63 -0.29
CA ALA A 107 -3.87 -16.19 -1.03
C ALA A 107 -3.01 -15.07 -1.64
N TYR A 108 -1.71 -15.10 -1.42
CA TYR A 108 -0.77 -14.26 -2.16
C TYR A 108 -0.35 -14.93 -3.46
N HIS A 109 -0.12 -14.11 -4.48
CA HIS A 109 0.45 -14.48 -5.77
C HIS A 109 1.84 -13.88 -6.00
N VAL A 110 2.33 -13.13 -5.02
CA VAL A 110 3.65 -12.51 -4.99
C VAL A 110 4.38 -12.89 -3.71
N GLU A 111 5.70 -12.74 -3.73
CA GLU A 111 6.58 -13.00 -2.58
C GLU A 111 7.15 -11.68 -2.05
N LYS A 112 7.61 -11.71 -0.78
CA LYS A 112 8.35 -10.59 -0.21
C LYS A 112 9.61 -10.32 -1.04
N ASP A 113 10.00 -9.05 -1.14
CA ASP A 113 11.15 -8.54 -1.90
C ASP A 113 11.00 -8.70 -3.43
N ALA A 114 9.85 -9.19 -3.92
CA ALA A 114 9.55 -9.23 -5.34
C ALA A 114 9.30 -7.82 -5.90
N ARG A 115 9.84 -7.57 -7.09
CA ARG A 115 9.52 -6.40 -7.91
C ARG A 115 8.15 -6.61 -8.56
N ILE A 116 7.32 -5.58 -8.53
CA ILE A 116 5.98 -5.58 -9.13
C ILE A 116 5.81 -4.36 -10.05
N GLU A 117 4.99 -4.53 -11.07
CA GLU A 117 4.49 -3.47 -11.93
C GLU A 117 3.06 -3.08 -11.53
N LYS A 118 2.64 -1.87 -11.91
CA LYS A 118 1.27 -1.40 -11.68
C LYS A 118 0.27 -2.32 -12.40
N GLY A 119 -0.73 -2.80 -11.65
CA GLY A 119 -1.74 -3.73 -12.15
C GLY A 119 -1.38 -5.22 -12.01
N ASP A 120 -0.21 -5.56 -11.48
CA ASP A 120 0.13 -6.95 -11.18
C ASP A 120 -0.81 -7.54 -10.13
N HIS A 121 -1.12 -8.83 -10.27
CA HIS A 121 -1.98 -9.53 -9.35
C HIS A 121 -1.23 -9.89 -8.06
N LEU A 122 -1.66 -9.32 -6.94
CA LEU A 122 -0.97 -9.44 -5.65
C LEU A 122 -1.55 -10.52 -4.76
N MET A 123 -2.87 -10.51 -4.59
CA MET A 123 -3.56 -11.42 -3.69
C MET A 123 -5.01 -11.65 -4.09
N SER A 124 -5.52 -12.84 -3.78
CA SER A 124 -6.94 -13.16 -3.81
C SER A 124 -7.47 -13.26 -2.39
N LEU A 125 -8.73 -12.86 -2.22
CA LEU A 125 -9.50 -12.94 -0.98
C LEU A 125 -10.87 -13.57 -1.23
N SER A 126 -11.56 -14.03 -0.19
CA SER A 126 -12.97 -14.41 -0.26
C SER A 126 -13.82 -13.45 0.56
N ILE A 127 -14.52 -12.53 -0.12
CA ILE A 127 -15.45 -11.60 0.55
C ILE A 127 -16.50 -12.38 1.34
N GLU A 128 -17.03 -13.46 0.75
CA GLU A 128 -18.01 -14.34 1.38
C GLU A 128 -17.45 -14.94 2.68
N ALA A 129 -16.24 -15.51 2.65
CA ALA A 129 -15.64 -16.09 3.85
C ALA A 129 -15.41 -15.03 4.95
N ILE A 130 -14.99 -13.81 4.59
CA ILE A 130 -14.81 -12.71 5.54
C ILE A 130 -16.15 -12.39 6.22
N GLN A 131 -17.22 -12.27 5.43
CA GLN A 131 -18.57 -11.97 5.93
C GLN A 131 -19.14 -13.11 6.78
N GLU A 132 -18.93 -14.37 6.39
CA GLU A 132 -19.35 -15.55 7.15
C GLU A 132 -18.69 -15.62 8.54
N HIS A 133 -17.46 -15.12 8.66
CA HIS A 133 -16.77 -14.99 9.95
C HIS A 133 -17.21 -13.74 10.75
N GLY A 134 -18.11 -12.91 10.19
CA GLY A 134 -18.65 -11.74 10.86
C GLY A 134 -17.75 -10.50 10.78
N TYR A 135 -16.76 -10.49 9.88
CA TYR A 135 -15.86 -9.37 9.70
C TYR A 135 -16.32 -8.45 8.55
N ASP A 136 -15.91 -7.18 8.61
CA ASP A 136 -16.13 -6.20 7.55
C ASP A 136 -15.09 -6.41 6.45
N PRO A 137 -15.47 -6.63 5.18
CA PRO A 137 -14.53 -6.83 4.08
C PRO A 137 -13.93 -5.53 3.52
N THR A 138 -14.26 -4.37 4.07
CA THR A 138 -13.72 -3.07 3.62
C THR A 138 -12.19 -3.12 3.60
N THR A 139 -11.61 -2.87 2.44
CA THR A 139 -10.16 -2.86 2.22
C THR A 139 -9.63 -1.44 2.31
N MET A 140 -8.61 -1.22 3.13
CA MET A 140 -7.94 0.07 3.28
C MET A 140 -6.67 0.09 2.46
N MET A 141 -6.49 1.14 1.65
CA MET A 141 -5.20 1.48 1.05
C MET A 141 -4.70 2.76 1.69
N VAL A 142 -3.57 2.69 2.40
CA VAL A 142 -2.98 3.82 3.13
C VAL A 142 -1.52 4.02 2.75
N ILE A 143 -1.08 5.28 2.79
CA ILE A 143 0.32 5.67 2.64
C ILE A 143 0.90 5.82 4.04
N THR A 144 1.75 4.89 4.47
CA THR A 144 2.21 4.82 5.87
C THR A 144 3.23 5.88 6.23
N ASN A 145 3.89 6.46 5.24
CA ASN A 145 4.81 7.57 5.41
C ASN A 145 4.27 8.88 4.82
N SER A 146 2.94 9.07 4.85
CA SER A 146 2.23 10.21 4.26
C SER A 146 2.72 11.58 4.72
N ASP A 147 3.26 11.68 5.95
CA ASP A 147 3.82 12.93 6.47
C ASP A 147 4.98 13.47 5.61
N LYS A 148 5.72 12.57 4.95
CA LYS A 148 6.82 12.90 4.02
C LYS A 148 6.31 13.27 2.63
N PHE A 149 5.10 12.84 2.28
CA PHE A 149 4.55 12.86 0.91
C PHE A 149 3.19 13.55 0.82
N ARG A 150 2.97 14.60 1.62
CA ARG A 150 1.70 15.31 1.92
C ARG A 150 0.88 15.86 0.71
N ARG A 151 1.08 15.36 -0.52
CA ARG A 151 0.41 15.83 -1.74
C ARG A 151 0.21 14.74 -2.81
N TYR A 152 -0.31 13.56 -2.50
CA TYR A 152 -0.83 12.64 -3.54
C TYR A 152 -2.38 12.66 -3.56
N PRO A 153 -3.03 13.21 -4.61
CA PRO A 153 -4.47 13.08 -4.77
C PRO A 153 -4.82 11.65 -5.21
N CYS A 154 -5.54 10.90 -4.38
CA CYS A 154 -6.14 9.61 -4.76
C CYS A 154 -7.46 9.87 -5.50
N TYR A 155 -7.63 9.37 -6.73
CA TYR A 155 -8.84 9.57 -7.54
C TYR A 155 -9.60 8.25 -7.76
N ASN A 156 -10.93 8.31 -7.68
CA ASN A 156 -11.81 7.16 -7.91
C ASN A 156 -12.08 7.00 -9.43
N ARG A 157 -12.04 5.78 -9.98
CA ARG A 157 -12.50 5.54 -11.36
C ARG A 157 -14.03 5.51 -11.39
N SER A 158 -14.60 6.33 -12.27
CA SER A 158 -16.01 6.28 -12.71
C SER A 158 -16.26 5.15 -13.69
#